data_AF-A0A812WB68-F1
#
_entry.id   AF-A0A812WB68-F1
#
_cell.length_a   1.000
_cell.length_b   1.000
_cell.length_c   1.000
_cell.angle_alpha   90.00
_cell.angle_beta   90.00
_cell.angle_gamma   90.00
#
_symmetry.space_group_name_H-M   'P 1'
#
loop_
_entity.id
_entity.type
_entity.pdbx_description
1 polymer ?
#
loop_
_entity_poly.entity_id
_entity_poly.type
_entity_poly.pdbx_seq_one_letter_code
_entity_poly.pdbx_strand_id
1 'polypeptide(L)'
;MSPEAQAFSVAVLFPDRAAVKRAVDLLIPMARKAAEQTDTLVDDAAVDMLEALHKSELAQEWVASEVSRQDRIPEGALAVAVMPDAVKQDLVRQLPTADRREAFLSGALLERALSWGLPLLLQILERGHAMTAPQQILVCGNKEPASNRLARWDKTPWNGTGWIGEPVAVQLTVHAPDWCKLATIWAVREWMKVCALEVEWESNPRAASVNIGQGPIDGPSGTLAYMHLPYGPDKQLDGKVDTSESWHKDPDSSPGRDMIHLGAVLCHEFGHALGIEHVPTSQGVALLNPMYRPDVLRPQTLDAEQAVYRYGPKLATPTPDSGDPEPGLATIELSAALAAGVYQLVKQ
;
A
#
# COMPACT_ATOMS: atom_id res chain seq x y z
N MET A 1 19.27 -5.81 2.43
CA MET A 1 17.98 -5.68 3.16
C MET A 1 18.18 -6.38 4.49
N SER A 2 17.93 -5.71 5.62
CA SER A 2 18.08 -6.37 6.93
C SER A 2 16.92 -7.34 7.17
N PRO A 3 17.13 -8.43 7.93
CA PRO A 3 16.09 -9.44 8.22
C PRO A 3 14.94 -8.96 9.11
N GLU A 4 14.95 -7.71 9.57
CA GLU A 4 14.04 -7.22 10.63
C GLU A 4 12.73 -6.60 10.10
N ALA A 5 12.50 -6.60 8.78
CA ALA A 5 11.32 -5.93 8.19
C ALA A 5 10.11 -6.83 7.88
N GLN A 6 10.08 -8.11 8.31
CA GLN A 6 8.97 -9.03 8.00
C GLN A 6 8.54 -9.92 9.17
N ALA A 7 8.55 -9.41 10.40
CA ALA A 7 7.85 -10.10 11.48
C ALA A 7 6.33 -9.85 11.40
N PHE A 8 5.68 -10.42 10.37
CA PHE A 8 4.23 -10.61 10.40
C PHE A 8 3.92 -11.67 11.45
N SER A 9 3.22 -11.29 12.53
CA SER A 9 2.72 -12.27 13.48
C SER A 9 1.72 -13.18 12.77
N VAL A 10 1.96 -14.50 12.78
CA VAL A 10 1.07 -15.48 12.13
C VAL A 10 -0.33 -15.42 12.77
N ALA A 11 -0.45 -14.88 13.99
CA ALA A 11 -1.72 -14.55 14.66
C ALA A 11 -2.68 -13.72 13.81
N VAL A 12 -2.16 -12.83 12.95
CA VAL A 12 -2.97 -11.96 12.09
C VAL A 12 -3.57 -12.71 10.90
N LEU A 13 -2.94 -13.82 10.48
CA LEU A 13 -3.35 -14.59 9.31
C LEU A 13 -4.45 -15.63 9.61
N PHE A 14 -4.53 -16.06 10.87
CA PHE A 14 -5.47 -17.09 11.31
C PHE A 14 -6.23 -16.67 12.59
N PRO A 15 -6.96 -15.53 12.56
CA PRO A 15 -7.64 -15.00 13.75
C PRO A 15 -8.76 -15.90 14.27
N ASP A 16 -9.29 -16.77 13.41
CA ASP A 16 -10.38 -17.67 13.72
C ASP A 16 -10.32 -18.95 12.88
N ARG A 17 -11.17 -19.89 13.25
CA ARG A 17 -11.37 -21.17 12.57
C ARG A 17 -11.72 -21.01 11.09
N ALA A 18 -12.53 -20.02 10.74
CA ALA A 18 -12.96 -19.79 9.37
C ALA A 18 -11.79 -19.31 8.49
N ALA A 19 -10.86 -18.55 9.04
CA ALA A 19 -9.62 -18.15 8.39
C ALA A 19 -8.70 -19.34 8.13
N VAL A 20 -8.55 -20.24 9.10
CA VAL A 20 -7.82 -21.51 8.92
C VAL A 20 -8.43 -22.33 7.78
N LYS A 21 -9.76 -22.49 7.78
CA LYS A 21 -10.45 -23.23 6.72
C LYS A 21 -10.24 -22.61 5.34
N ARG A 22 -10.42 -21.28 5.21
CA ARG A 22 -10.21 -20.56 3.94
C ARG A 22 -8.78 -20.68 3.43
N ALA A 23 -7.79 -20.62 4.31
CA ALA A 23 -6.40 -20.83 3.93
C ALA A 23 -6.18 -22.25 3.41
N VAL A 24 -6.71 -23.26 4.10
CA VAL A 24 -6.61 -24.67 3.67
C VAL A 24 -7.33 -24.91 2.33
N ASP A 25 -8.50 -24.26 2.11
CA ASP A 25 -9.23 -24.28 0.84
C ASP A 25 -8.37 -23.79 -0.35
N LEU A 26 -7.52 -22.79 -0.12
CA LEU A 26 -6.59 -22.27 -1.13
C LEU A 26 -5.36 -23.16 -1.33
N LEU A 27 -4.90 -23.84 -0.27
CA LEU A 27 -3.67 -24.64 -0.29
C LEU A 27 -3.85 -26.00 -0.95
N ILE A 28 -5.00 -26.65 -0.78
CA ILE A 28 -5.24 -28.01 -1.29
C ILE A 28 -5.02 -28.11 -2.81
N PRO A 29 -5.60 -27.24 -3.68
CA PRO A 29 -5.38 -27.31 -5.12
C PRO A 29 -3.91 -27.09 -5.51
N MET A 30 -3.20 -26.22 -4.79
CA MET A 30 -1.79 -25.90 -5.05
C MET A 30 -0.88 -27.06 -4.65
N ALA A 31 -1.13 -27.66 -3.48
CA ALA A 31 -0.40 -28.83 -3.00
C ALA A 31 -0.60 -30.02 -3.95
N ARG A 32 -1.83 -30.23 -4.45
CA ARG A 32 -2.14 -31.25 -5.48
C ARG A 32 -1.33 -31.04 -6.75
N LYS A 33 -1.31 -29.81 -7.28
CA LYS A 33 -0.53 -29.46 -8.47
C LYS A 33 0.98 -29.63 -8.27
N ALA A 34 1.50 -29.32 -7.08
CA ALA A 34 2.91 -29.53 -6.76
C ALA A 34 3.26 -31.02 -6.64
N ALA A 35 2.35 -31.84 -6.10
CA ALA A 35 2.50 -33.29 -6.02
C ALA A 35 2.51 -33.94 -7.42
N GLU A 36 1.67 -33.45 -8.33
CA GLU A 36 1.65 -33.91 -9.73
C GLU A 36 2.94 -33.58 -10.51
N GLN A 37 3.64 -32.50 -10.13
CA GLN A 37 4.80 -31.99 -10.85
C GLN A 37 6.14 -32.47 -10.32
N THR A 38 6.17 -33.07 -9.13
CA THR A 38 7.42 -33.48 -8.49
C THR A 38 7.30 -34.90 -7.97
N ASP A 39 8.12 -35.80 -8.50
CA ASP A 39 8.16 -37.20 -8.09
C ASP A 39 8.72 -37.39 -6.65
N THR A 40 9.12 -36.30 -5.96
CA THR A 40 9.77 -36.35 -4.64
C THR A 40 9.64 -35.10 -3.75
N LEU A 41 8.87 -34.06 -4.14
CA LEU A 41 8.84 -32.81 -3.36
C LEU A 41 7.48 -32.51 -2.70
N VAL A 42 6.34 -32.99 -3.20
CA VAL A 42 5.10 -33.05 -2.41
C VAL A 42 4.50 -34.43 -2.56
N ASP A 43 4.68 -35.29 -1.56
CA ASP A 43 4.05 -36.60 -1.59
C ASP A 43 2.56 -36.44 -1.20
N ASP A 44 1.69 -37.29 -1.74
CA ASP A 44 0.24 -37.36 -1.45
C ASP A 44 -0.10 -37.28 0.05
N ALA A 45 0.85 -37.70 0.89
CA ALA A 45 0.88 -37.54 2.35
C ALA A 45 0.58 -36.11 2.86
N ALA A 46 1.17 -35.09 2.24
CA ALA A 46 0.98 -33.70 2.66
C ALA A 46 -0.40 -33.17 2.26
N VAL A 47 -0.89 -33.61 1.08
CA VAL A 47 -2.25 -33.32 0.62
C VAL A 47 -3.27 -33.98 1.55
N ASP A 48 -3.07 -35.26 1.89
CA ASP A 48 -3.93 -36.00 2.83
C ASP A 48 -4.02 -35.29 4.19
N MET A 49 -2.92 -34.70 4.66
CA MET A 49 -2.88 -33.96 5.92
C MET A 49 -3.63 -32.61 5.85
N LEU A 50 -3.48 -31.86 4.76
CA LEU A 50 -4.24 -30.63 4.53
C LEU A 50 -5.74 -30.93 4.44
N GLU A 51 -6.12 -32.04 3.81
CA GLU A 51 -7.51 -32.48 3.75
C GLU A 51 -8.04 -32.97 5.09
N ALA A 52 -7.22 -33.64 5.89
CA ALA A 52 -7.57 -34.02 7.25
C ALA A 52 -7.85 -32.78 8.13
N LEU A 53 -6.99 -31.76 8.02
CA LEU A 53 -7.19 -30.46 8.68
C LEU A 53 -8.44 -29.73 8.14
N HIS A 54 -8.71 -29.84 6.84
CA HIS A 54 -9.91 -29.25 6.23
C HIS A 54 -11.21 -29.87 6.76
N LYS A 55 -11.20 -31.17 7.07
CA LYS A 55 -12.37 -31.93 7.54
C LYS A 55 -12.53 -31.86 9.06
N SER A 56 -11.47 -31.57 9.81
CA SER A 56 -11.46 -31.54 11.26
C SER A 56 -11.75 -30.14 11.82
N GLU A 57 -12.96 -29.93 12.34
CA GLU A 57 -13.33 -28.71 13.05
C GLU A 57 -12.44 -28.46 14.27
N LEU A 58 -12.17 -29.53 15.02
CA LEU A 58 -11.37 -29.51 16.24
C LEU A 58 -9.91 -29.12 15.96
N ALA A 59 -9.33 -29.60 14.86
CA ALA A 59 -7.99 -29.22 14.46
C ALA A 59 -7.93 -27.76 13.96
N GLN A 60 -8.96 -27.29 13.25
CA GLN A 60 -9.03 -25.89 12.82
C GLN A 60 -9.08 -24.92 14.00
N GLU A 61 -9.88 -25.25 15.02
CA GLU A 61 -9.99 -24.44 16.25
C GLU A 61 -8.68 -24.45 17.05
N TRP A 62 -8.04 -25.61 17.17
CA TRP A 62 -6.75 -25.72 17.83
C TRP A 62 -5.67 -24.89 17.11
N VAL A 63 -5.56 -24.99 15.78
CA VAL A 63 -4.60 -24.21 14.98
C VAL A 63 -4.85 -22.71 15.17
N ALA A 64 -6.09 -22.24 15.06
CA ALA A 64 -6.42 -20.83 15.27
C ALA A 64 -6.02 -20.36 16.69
N SER A 65 -6.24 -21.20 17.71
CA SER A 65 -5.89 -20.88 19.10
C SER A 65 -4.39 -20.83 19.35
N GLU A 66 -3.60 -21.73 18.77
CA GLU A 66 -2.15 -21.77 18.95
C GLU A 66 -1.45 -20.64 18.18
N VAL A 67 -1.95 -20.34 16.98
CA VAL A 67 -1.48 -19.21 16.18
C VAL A 67 -1.77 -17.88 16.89
N SER A 68 -2.92 -17.76 17.57
CA SER A 68 -3.26 -16.57 18.37
C SER A 68 -2.43 -16.42 19.65
N ARG A 69 -1.70 -17.47 20.09
CA ARG A 69 -0.86 -17.49 21.30
C ARG A 69 0.62 -17.18 21.03
N GLN A 70 0.98 -16.76 19.82
CA GLN A 70 2.35 -16.74 19.29
C GLN A 70 3.39 -15.81 19.95
N ASP A 71 3.11 -15.16 21.07
CA ASP A 71 4.12 -14.40 21.82
C ASP A 71 5.23 -15.29 22.45
N ARG A 72 5.18 -16.63 22.33
CA ARG A 72 6.05 -17.56 23.09
C ARG A 72 6.47 -18.87 22.41
N ILE A 73 6.50 -18.98 21.08
CA ILE A 73 7.02 -20.21 20.43
C ILE A 73 8.34 -19.87 19.69
N PRO A 74 9.48 -20.47 20.07
CA PRO A 74 10.74 -20.30 19.33
C PRO A 74 10.59 -20.74 17.88
N GLU A 75 11.23 -20.01 16.96
CA GLU A 75 11.36 -20.40 15.56
C GLU A 75 11.76 -21.89 15.44
N GLY A 76 10.96 -22.66 14.71
CA GLY A 76 11.22 -24.08 14.44
C GLY A 76 10.54 -25.08 15.40
N ALA A 77 9.89 -24.63 16.48
CA ALA A 77 9.15 -25.53 17.38
C ALA A 77 7.68 -25.72 16.96
N LEU A 78 7.40 -26.23 15.75
CA LEU A 78 6.01 -26.58 15.39
C LEU A 78 5.56 -27.90 16.04
N ALA A 79 4.94 -27.76 17.20
CA ALA A 79 3.58 -28.23 17.52
C ALA A 79 3.20 -29.72 17.42
N VAL A 80 4.12 -30.69 17.42
CA VAL A 80 3.75 -32.11 17.63
C VAL A 80 3.67 -32.46 19.12
N ALA A 81 4.63 -31.95 19.90
CA ALA A 81 4.72 -32.19 21.34
C ALA A 81 3.59 -31.50 22.13
N VAL A 82 2.91 -30.52 21.54
CA VAL A 82 1.89 -29.68 22.18
C VAL A 82 0.47 -29.94 21.66
N MET A 83 0.31 -30.72 20.58
CA MET A 83 -1.02 -31.03 20.02
C MET A 83 -1.79 -31.98 20.98
N PRO A 84 -3.00 -31.60 21.43
CA PRO A 84 -3.83 -32.43 22.30
C PRO A 84 -4.18 -33.78 21.66
N ASP A 85 -4.23 -34.83 22.47
CA ASP A 85 -4.55 -36.19 21.97
C ASP A 85 -5.92 -36.26 21.28
N ALA A 86 -6.88 -35.46 21.72
CA ALA A 86 -8.19 -35.37 21.06
C ALA A 86 -8.08 -34.84 19.62
N VAL A 87 -7.22 -33.83 19.38
CA VAL A 87 -6.96 -33.26 18.04
C VAL A 87 -6.22 -34.29 17.18
N LYS A 88 -5.21 -34.98 17.75
CA LYS A 88 -4.48 -36.05 17.06
C LYS A 88 -5.40 -37.17 16.62
N GLN A 89 -6.25 -37.66 17.52
CA GLN A 89 -7.20 -38.74 17.22
C GLN A 89 -8.23 -38.33 16.18
N ASP A 90 -8.68 -37.07 16.20
CA ASP A 90 -9.61 -36.58 15.19
C ASP A 90 -8.96 -36.50 13.80
N LEU A 91 -7.75 -35.95 13.70
CA LEU A 91 -6.98 -35.92 12.45
C LEU A 91 -6.70 -37.32 11.89
N VAL A 92 -6.33 -38.28 12.76
CA VAL A 92 -6.12 -39.69 12.37
C VAL A 92 -7.38 -40.30 11.75
N ARG A 93 -8.59 -39.96 12.23
CA ARG A 93 -9.84 -40.48 11.65
C ARG A 93 -10.10 -39.94 10.25
N GLN A 94 -9.58 -38.77 9.92
CA GLN A 94 -9.76 -38.14 8.61
C GLN A 94 -8.77 -38.64 7.54
N LEU A 95 -7.73 -39.38 7.94
CA LEU A 95 -6.71 -39.90 7.01
C LEU A 95 -7.20 -41.14 6.23
N PRO A 96 -6.90 -41.21 4.92
CA PRO A 96 -7.59 -42.13 4.01
C PRO A 96 -7.21 -43.61 4.21
N THR A 97 -5.98 -43.93 4.63
CA THR A 97 -5.49 -45.31 4.74
C THR A 97 -4.91 -45.65 6.11
N ALA A 98 -4.83 -46.94 6.45
CA ALA A 98 -4.21 -47.41 7.69
C ALA A 98 -2.73 -47.01 7.78
N ASP A 99 -1.99 -47.15 6.68
CA ASP A 99 -0.57 -46.78 6.60
C ASP A 99 -0.37 -45.27 6.84
N ARG A 100 -1.27 -44.41 6.34
CA ARG A 100 -1.25 -42.96 6.61
C ARG A 100 -1.52 -42.65 8.08
N ARG A 101 -2.47 -43.37 8.70
CA ARG A 101 -2.79 -43.24 10.13
C ARG A 101 -1.60 -43.64 11.00
N GLU A 102 -0.94 -44.73 10.66
CA GLU A 102 0.26 -45.21 11.36
C GLU A 102 1.45 -44.26 11.17
N ALA A 103 1.67 -43.76 9.95
CA ALA A 103 2.69 -42.76 9.66
C ALA A 103 2.46 -41.43 10.40
N PHE A 104 1.21 -41.04 10.64
CA PHE A 104 0.88 -39.87 11.45
C PHE A 104 1.19 -40.09 12.94
N LEU A 105 0.76 -41.24 13.47
CA LEU A 105 0.97 -41.58 14.88
C LEU A 105 2.45 -41.81 15.22
N SER A 106 3.25 -42.27 14.25
CA SER A 106 4.70 -42.41 14.40
C SER A 106 5.48 -41.10 14.21
N GLY A 107 4.80 -39.99 13.89
CA GLY A 107 5.41 -38.67 13.67
C GLY A 107 5.97 -38.45 12.27
N ALA A 108 6.20 -39.51 11.49
CA ALA A 108 6.81 -39.43 10.17
C ALA A 108 5.99 -38.62 9.15
N LEU A 109 4.66 -38.73 9.17
CA LEU A 109 3.79 -37.96 8.29
C LEU A 109 3.76 -36.47 8.67
N LEU A 110 3.84 -36.19 9.97
CA LEU A 110 3.71 -34.84 10.51
C LEU A 110 5.02 -34.06 10.34
N GLU A 111 6.18 -34.66 10.59
CA GLU A 111 7.47 -34.06 10.28
C GLU A 111 7.61 -33.73 8.79
N ARG A 112 7.09 -34.61 7.91
CA ARG A 112 7.06 -34.37 6.46
C ARG A 112 6.06 -33.28 6.06
N ALA A 113 4.88 -33.25 6.67
CA ALA A 113 3.90 -32.19 6.44
C ALA A 113 4.41 -30.81 6.94
N LEU A 114 5.18 -30.78 8.03
CA LEU A 114 5.74 -29.55 8.60
C LEU A 114 6.96 -29.04 7.84
N SER A 115 7.87 -29.95 7.45
CA SER A 115 9.08 -29.58 6.69
C SER A 115 8.77 -29.03 5.29
N TRP A 116 7.59 -29.34 4.75
CA TRP A 116 7.14 -28.84 3.45
C TRP A 116 5.98 -27.85 3.50
N GLY A 117 4.99 -28.11 4.36
CA GLY A 117 3.81 -27.29 4.50
C GLY A 117 4.12 -25.89 5.02
N LEU A 118 5.10 -25.73 5.92
CA LEU A 118 5.46 -24.40 6.42
C LEU A 118 6.22 -23.56 5.38
N PRO A 119 7.25 -24.07 4.67
CA PRO A 119 7.87 -23.34 3.56
C PRO A 119 6.92 -23.05 2.40
N LEU A 120 6.03 -24.00 2.05
CA LEU A 120 5.02 -23.77 1.02
C LEU A 120 3.97 -22.75 1.49
N LEU A 121 3.52 -22.81 2.75
CA LEU A 121 2.61 -21.83 3.34
C LEU A 121 3.27 -20.44 3.37
N LEU A 122 4.55 -20.33 3.74
CA LEU A 122 5.30 -19.07 3.71
C LEU A 122 5.46 -18.55 2.27
N GLN A 123 5.85 -19.40 1.32
CA GLN A 123 5.90 -19.04 -0.10
C GLN A 123 4.53 -18.69 -0.67
N ILE A 124 3.45 -19.28 -0.18
CA ILE A 124 2.06 -18.99 -0.58
C ILE A 124 1.50 -17.80 0.20
N LEU A 125 2.03 -17.42 1.35
CA LEU A 125 1.70 -16.15 2.00
C LEU A 125 2.44 -15.01 1.31
N GLU A 126 3.69 -15.23 0.89
CA GLU A 126 4.45 -14.35 0.01
C GLU A 126 3.81 -14.24 -1.39
N ARG A 127 3.30 -15.34 -1.97
CA ARG A 127 2.62 -15.37 -3.28
C ARG A 127 1.10 -15.17 -3.21
N GLY A 128 0.49 -15.26 -2.03
CA GLY A 128 -0.94 -15.06 -1.77
C GLY A 128 -1.29 -13.58 -1.74
N HIS A 129 -0.29 -12.74 -1.46
CA HIS A 129 -0.29 -11.32 -1.85
C HIS A 129 -0.35 -11.11 -3.37
N ALA A 130 -0.17 -12.15 -4.20
CA ALA A 130 -0.21 -12.08 -5.66
C ALA A 130 -1.35 -12.90 -6.31
N MET A 131 -2.27 -13.51 -5.54
CA MET A 131 -3.28 -14.46 -6.06
C MET A 131 -4.75 -14.08 -5.82
N THR A 132 -5.06 -12.87 -5.37
CA THR A 132 -6.12 -12.13 -6.07
C THR A 132 -5.37 -11.34 -7.11
N ALA A 133 -5.68 -11.50 -8.40
CA ALA A 133 -5.37 -10.39 -9.29
C ALA A 133 -6.09 -9.21 -8.64
N PRO A 134 -5.39 -8.14 -8.18
CA PRO A 134 -6.11 -6.99 -7.71
C PRO A 134 -7.06 -6.64 -8.85
N GLN A 135 -8.33 -6.35 -8.54
CA GLN A 135 -9.06 -5.49 -9.45
C GLN A 135 -8.07 -4.35 -9.75
N GLN A 136 -7.76 -4.20 -11.03
CA GLN A 136 -6.79 -3.22 -11.46
C GLN A 136 -7.47 -1.87 -11.23
N ILE A 137 -7.37 -1.37 -10.00
CA ILE A 137 -7.99 -0.12 -9.57
C ILE A 137 -7.21 0.99 -10.25
N LEU A 138 -7.89 1.76 -11.07
CA LEU A 138 -7.29 2.89 -11.77
C LEU A 138 -7.09 4.01 -10.75
N VAL A 139 -5.84 4.42 -10.50
CA VAL A 139 -5.59 5.54 -9.59
C VAL A 139 -6.27 6.79 -10.12
N CYS A 140 -6.07 7.04 -11.42
CA CYS A 140 -6.40 8.32 -12.01
C CYS A 140 -7.31 8.18 -13.24
N GLY A 141 -8.39 8.96 -13.25
CA GLY A 141 -9.32 9.09 -14.37
C GLY A 141 -8.88 10.09 -15.44
N ASN A 142 -7.74 10.74 -15.25
CA ASN A 142 -7.25 11.75 -16.18
C ASN A 142 -6.82 11.10 -17.50
N LYS A 143 -7.29 11.67 -18.62
CA LYS A 143 -6.89 11.25 -19.97
C LYS A 143 -5.92 12.26 -20.53
N GLU A 144 -4.65 11.89 -20.55
CA GLU A 144 -3.58 12.72 -21.10
C GLU A 144 -3.74 12.87 -22.62
N PRO A 145 -3.77 14.09 -23.16
CA PRO A 145 -3.75 14.28 -24.61
C PRO A 145 -2.42 13.79 -25.17
N ALA A 146 -2.46 13.16 -26.35
CA ALA A 146 -1.24 12.88 -27.12
C ALA A 146 -0.65 14.21 -27.62
N SER A 147 0.12 14.87 -26.75
CA SER A 147 0.69 16.20 -26.99
C SER A 147 2.20 16.13 -26.84
N ASN A 148 2.93 16.63 -27.82
CA ASN A 148 4.39 16.78 -27.71
C ASN A 148 4.79 18.00 -26.85
N ARG A 149 3.82 18.73 -26.27
CA ARG A 149 4.07 19.87 -25.41
C ARG A 149 4.32 19.38 -23.99
N LEU A 150 5.49 19.73 -23.45
CA LEU A 150 5.80 19.51 -22.04
C LEU A 150 4.74 20.14 -21.14
N ALA A 151 3.99 19.32 -20.41
CA ALA A 151 3.09 19.78 -19.38
C ALA A 151 3.89 20.31 -18.18
N ARG A 152 3.70 21.60 -17.87
CA ARG A 152 4.27 22.30 -16.71
C ARG A 152 3.61 23.67 -16.55
N TRP A 153 3.68 24.22 -15.35
CA TRP A 153 3.39 25.63 -15.13
C TRP A 153 4.43 26.54 -15.81
N ASP A 154 4.01 27.69 -16.31
CA ASP A 154 4.90 28.76 -16.79
C ASP A 154 5.56 29.56 -15.64
N LYS A 155 5.11 29.32 -14.41
CA LYS A 155 5.50 30.03 -13.19
C LYS A 155 6.85 29.62 -12.61
N THR A 156 7.50 28.58 -13.14
CA THR A 156 8.82 28.13 -12.66
C THR A 156 9.97 28.68 -13.53
N PRO A 157 10.95 29.40 -12.96
CA PRO A 157 12.11 29.94 -13.67
C PRO A 157 13.23 28.91 -13.86
N TRP A 158 12.90 27.62 -13.96
CA TRP A 158 13.82 26.55 -14.30
C TRP A 158 13.81 26.28 -15.82
N ASN A 159 14.99 26.36 -16.45
CA ASN A 159 15.14 26.14 -17.90
C ASN A 159 15.67 24.74 -18.29
N GLY A 160 15.78 23.81 -17.33
CA GLY A 160 16.36 22.48 -17.52
C GLY A 160 17.83 22.35 -17.14
N THR A 161 18.57 23.46 -17.09
CA THR A 161 20.01 23.49 -16.78
C THR A 161 20.38 24.44 -15.65
N GLY A 162 19.51 25.39 -15.31
CA GLY A 162 19.74 26.37 -14.27
C GLY A 162 18.51 27.23 -13.97
N TRP A 163 18.61 27.94 -12.86
CA TRP A 163 17.65 28.95 -12.40
C TRP A 163 17.91 30.27 -13.11
N ILE A 164 16.86 30.85 -13.70
CA ILE A 164 16.91 32.17 -14.37
C ILE A 164 16.10 33.24 -13.61
N GLY A 165 15.68 32.92 -12.39
CA GLY A 165 14.87 33.76 -11.50
C GLY A 165 14.46 32.97 -10.26
N GLU A 166 13.68 33.61 -9.38
CA GLU A 166 13.16 33.00 -8.14
C GLU A 166 11.89 32.18 -8.40
N PRO A 167 11.76 30.97 -7.84
CA PRO A 167 10.54 30.17 -7.94
C PRO A 167 9.31 30.98 -7.53
N VAL A 168 8.20 30.78 -8.24
CA VAL A 168 6.90 31.33 -7.82
C VAL A 168 6.05 30.18 -7.32
N ALA A 169 5.48 30.34 -6.13
CA ALA A 169 4.64 29.33 -5.51
C ALA A 169 3.37 29.03 -6.34
N VAL A 170 3.04 27.75 -6.44
CA VAL A 170 1.75 27.29 -6.96
C VAL A 170 0.71 27.48 -5.87
N GLN A 171 -0.34 28.24 -6.17
CA GLN A 171 -1.45 28.48 -5.24
C GLN A 171 -2.40 27.27 -5.24
N LEU A 172 -2.54 26.60 -4.11
CA LEU A 172 -3.35 25.40 -3.95
C LEU A 172 -4.51 25.64 -2.99
N THR A 173 -5.69 25.18 -3.38
CA THR A 173 -6.84 25.06 -2.47
C THR A 173 -7.41 23.65 -2.51
N VAL A 174 -7.97 23.20 -1.38
CA VAL A 174 -8.75 21.97 -1.32
C VAL A 174 -10.13 22.29 -0.73
N HIS A 175 -11.14 22.17 -1.57
CA HIS A 175 -12.54 22.31 -1.20
C HIS A 175 -13.13 20.95 -0.83
N ALA A 176 -12.60 20.38 0.26
CA ALA A 176 -13.00 19.10 0.82
C ALA A 176 -12.84 19.10 2.36
N PRO A 177 -13.31 18.06 3.07
CA PRO A 177 -13.17 17.98 4.53
C PRO A 177 -11.71 17.92 4.96
N ASP A 178 -11.45 18.18 6.24
CA ASP A 178 -10.08 18.36 6.75
C ASP A 178 -9.19 17.13 6.54
N TRP A 179 -9.74 15.91 6.55
CA TRP A 179 -8.98 14.70 6.22
C TRP A 179 -8.38 14.73 4.81
N CYS A 180 -9.09 15.29 3.83
CA CYS A 180 -8.60 15.42 2.45
C CYS A 180 -7.55 16.52 2.34
N LYS A 181 -7.74 17.63 3.08
CA LYS A 181 -6.75 18.72 3.15
C LYS A 181 -5.43 18.21 3.72
N LEU A 182 -5.47 17.46 4.82
CA LEU A 182 -4.28 16.93 5.49
C LEU A 182 -3.51 15.94 4.60
N ALA A 183 -4.23 15.01 3.96
CA ALA A 183 -3.63 14.08 3.02
C ALA A 183 -3.03 14.81 1.80
N THR A 184 -3.65 15.91 1.34
CA THR A 184 -3.08 16.77 0.28
C THR A 184 -1.81 17.47 0.75
N ILE A 185 -1.81 18.05 1.96
CA ILE A 185 -0.61 18.69 2.53
C ILE A 185 0.55 17.70 2.63
N TRP A 186 0.28 16.47 3.07
CA TRP A 186 1.26 15.41 3.08
C TRP A 186 1.78 15.11 1.67
N ALA A 187 0.88 14.91 0.70
CA ALA A 187 1.22 14.63 -0.68
C ALA A 187 2.14 15.71 -1.30
N VAL A 188 1.80 16.99 -1.10
CA VAL A 188 2.59 18.14 -1.55
C VAL A 188 3.99 18.11 -0.93
N ARG A 189 4.10 17.84 0.38
CA ARG A 189 5.39 17.76 1.07
C ARG A 189 6.28 16.67 0.52
N GLU A 190 5.74 15.53 0.09
CA GLU A 190 6.53 14.47 -0.55
C GLU A 190 7.16 14.94 -1.87
N TRP A 191 6.45 15.74 -2.67
CA TRP A 191 7.01 16.34 -3.89
C TRP A 191 8.06 17.41 -3.62
N MET A 192 7.85 18.24 -2.59
CA MET A 192 8.83 19.25 -2.17
C MET A 192 10.15 18.64 -1.64
N LYS A 193 10.17 17.35 -1.29
CA LYS A 193 11.41 16.65 -0.93
C LYS A 193 12.31 16.37 -2.14
N VAL A 194 11.74 16.28 -3.35
CA VAL A 194 12.47 15.84 -4.55
C VAL A 194 12.70 16.95 -5.58
N CYS A 195 11.94 18.04 -5.53
CA CYS A 195 12.10 19.18 -6.45
C CYS A 195 11.91 20.52 -5.72
N ALA A 196 12.34 21.61 -6.36
CA ALA A 196 12.21 22.97 -5.83
C ALA A 196 10.83 23.59 -6.14
N LEU A 197 9.78 22.85 -5.79
CA LEU A 197 8.42 23.35 -5.85
C LEU A 197 8.09 24.12 -4.56
N GLU A 198 7.48 25.29 -4.73
CA GLU A 198 6.82 26.01 -3.65
C GLU A 198 5.31 25.94 -3.84
N VAL A 199 4.58 25.70 -2.74
CA VAL A 199 3.12 25.64 -2.73
C VAL A 199 2.62 26.48 -1.59
N GLU A 200 1.71 27.39 -1.91
CA GLU A 200 1.03 28.24 -0.95
C GLU A 200 -0.44 27.86 -0.86
N TRP A 201 -0.98 27.93 0.36
CA TRP A 201 -2.38 27.65 0.58
C TRP A 201 -3.23 28.87 0.25
N GLU A 202 -4.17 28.70 -0.66
CA GLU A 202 -5.14 29.72 -1.05
C GLU A 202 -6.53 29.38 -0.49
N SER A 203 -7.07 30.30 0.29
CA SER A 203 -8.39 30.17 0.91
C SER A 203 -9.55 30.46 -0.04
N ASN A 204 -9.31 31.24 -1.09
CA ASN A 204 -10.27 31.60 -2.12
C ASN A 204 -10.10 30.69 -3.36
N PRO A 205 -11.03 29.76 -3.62
CA PRO A 205 -10.88 28.85 -4.76
C PRO A 205 -10.86 29.53 -6.13
N ARG A 206 -11.26 30.80 -6.24
CA ARG A 206 -11.16 31.55 -7.50
C ARG A 206 -9.76 32.13 -7.76
N ALA A 207 -8.91 32.20 -6.74
CA ALA A 207 -7.54 32.69 -6.83
C ALA A 207 -6.51 31.54 -6.90
N ALA A 208 -6.90 30.32 -6.54
CA ALA A 208 -6.04 29.15 -6.56
C ALA A 208 -5.69 28.71 -8.00
N SER A 209 -4.44 28.29 -8.20
CA SER A 209 -3.98 27.66 -9.43
C SER A 209 -4.39 26.19 -9.51
N VAL A 210 -4.55 25.53 -8.36
CA VAL A 210 -5.00 24.13 -8.27
C VAL A 210 -6.16 24.05 -7.30
N ASN A 211 -7.27 23.47 -7.75
CA ASN A 211 -8.44 23.16 -6.94
C ASN A 211 -8.62 21.66 -6.81
N ILE A 212 -8.67 21.15 -5.58
CA ILE A 212 -9.05 19.76 -5.32
C ILE A 212 -10.40 19.72 -4.63
N GLY A 213 -11.39 19.11 -5.28
CA GLY A 213 -12.71 18.84 -4.73
C GLY A 213 -12.92 17.37 -4.37
N GLN A 214 -14.14 17.04 -3.96
CA GLN A 214 -14.59 15.67 -3.73
C GLN A 214 -15.99 15.46 -4.33
N GLY A 215 -16.31 14.22 -4.69
CA GLY A 215 -17.66 13.80 -5.07
C GLY A 215 -17.62 12.44 -5.78
N PRO A 216 -18.77 11.81 -6.03
CA PRO A 216 -18.80 10.53 -6.74
C PRO A 216 -18.20 10.66 -8.14
N ILE A 217 -17.38 9.69 -8.57
CA ILE A 217 -16.82 9.60 -9.92
C ILE A 217 -17.50 8.44 -10.67
N ASP A 218 -17.21 7.20 -10.27
CA ASP A 218 -17.76 6.00 -10.94
C ASP A 218 -18.18 4.88 -9.97
N GLY A 219 -18.09 5.13 -8.66
CA GLY A 219 -18.43 4.16 -7.63
C GLY A 219 -17.18 3.44 -7.11
N PRO A 220 -17.33 2.48 -6.18
CA PRO A 220 -16.17 1.88 -5.52
C PRO A 220 -15.27 1.07 -6.46
N SER A 221 -13.95 1.14 -6.22
CA SER A 221 -12.90 0.33 -6.86
C SER A 221 -12.72 0.56 -8.37
N GLY A 222 -13.21 1.70 -8.88
CA GLY A 222 -13.03 2.16 -10.25
C GLY A 222 -11.91 3.19 -10.35
N THR A 223 -12.30 4.43 -10.60
CA THR A 223 -11.43 5.61 -10.68
C THR A 223 -11.35 6.28 -9.32
N LEU A 224 -10.16 6.30 -8.71
CA LEU A 224 -10.01 6.83 -7.35
C LEU A 224 -10.04 8.34 -7.28
N ALA A 225 -9.40 9.00 -8.25
CA ALA A 225 -9.36 10.44 -8.35
C ALA A 225 -9.03 10.88 -9.79
N TYR A 226 -8.99 12.19 -10.02
CA TYR A 226 -8.33 12.76 -11.19
C TYR A 226 -7.80 14.15 -10.89
N MET A 227 -6.81 14.57 -11.68
CA MET A 227 -6.24 15.92 -11.72
C MET A 227 -5.79 16.25 -13.14
N HIS A 228 -6.12 17.45 -13.60
CA HIS A 228 -5.66 17.93 -14.91
C HIS A 228 -4.18 18.33 -14.89
N LEU A 229 -3.55 18.32 -16.07
CA LEU A 229 -2.17 18.79 -16.25
C LEU A 229 -2.13 20.28 -16.62
N PRO A 230 -1.12 21.03 -16.15
CA PRO A 230 -0.80 22.34 -16.68
C PRO A 230 -0.11 22.25 -18.05
N TYR A 231 -0.54 23.06 -18.99
CA TYR A 231 0.08 23.30 -20.29
C TYR A 231 0.59 24.74 -20.45
N GLY A 232 0.92 25.44 -19.35
CA GLY A 232 1.54 26.77 -19.37
C GLY A 232 0.59 27.89 -18.94
N PRO A 233 -0.20 28.48 -19.86
CA PRO A 233 -1.01 29.67 -19.58
C PRO A 233 -2.29 29.37 -18.78
N ASP A 234 -2.40 28.17 -18.21
CA ASP A 234 -3.53 27.75 -17.42
C ASP A 234 -3.68 28.67 -16.21
N LYS A 235 -4.92 29.09 -15.96
CA LYS A 235 -5.23 29.92 -14.81
C LYS A 235 -5.56 29.08 -13.58
N GLN A 236 -6.14 27.91 -13.81
CA GLN A 236 -6.65 27.04 -12.77
C GLN A 236 -6.77 25.60 -13.30
N LEU A 237 -6.32 24.63 -12.51
CA LEU A 237 -6.55 23.20 -12.71
C LEU A 237 -7.58 22.71 -11.71
N ASP A 238 -8.40 21.76 -12.16
CA ASP A 238 -9.37 21.10 -11.32
C ASP A 238 -9.00 19.63 -11.15
N GLY A 239 -9.18 19.14 -9.93
CA GLY A 239 -9.11 17.73 -9.57
C GLY A 239 -10.24 17.33 -8.64
N LYS A 240 -10.48 16.03 -8.53
CA LYS A 240 -11.53 15.46 -7.69
C LYS A 240 -11.12 14.12 -7.14
N VAL A 241 -11.46 13.87 -5.88
CA VAL A 241 -11.36 12.57 -5.22
C VAL A 241 -12.73 11.90 -5.16
N ASP A 242 -12.82 10.60 -5.46
CA ASP A 242 -14.07 9.85 -5.36
C ASP A 242 -14.47 9.64 -3.89
N THR A 243 -15.67 10.08 -3.54
CA THR A 243 -16.24 9.88 -2.19
C THR A 243 -16.82 8.49 -1.96
N SER A 244 -16.86 7.65 -2.99
CA SER A 244 -17.41 6.29 -2.95
C SER A 244 -16.41 5.25 -2.43
N GLU A 245 -15.15 5.64 -2.25
CA GLU A 245 -14.07 4.75 -1.86
C GLU A 245 -13.89 4.61 -0.34
N SER A 246 -13.37 3.46 0.08
CA SER A 246 -12.98 3.19 1.47
C SER A 246 -11.60 3.77 1.76
N TRP A 247 -11.54 5.03 2.17
CA TRP A 247 -10.27 5.74 2.40
C TRP A 247 -9.56 5.39 3.71
N HIS A 248 -8.29 4.98 3.59
CA HIS A 248 -7.31 5.08 4.67
C HIS A 248 -6.71 6.48 4.69
N LYS A 249 -6.90 7.17 5.82
CA LYS A 249 -6.71 8.62 5.96
C LYS A 249 -5.43 8.99 6.70
N ASP A 250 -4.81 8.04 7.39
CA ASP A 250 -3.53 8.24 8.03
C ASP A 250 -2.45 8.14 6.94
N PRO A 251 -1.67 9.20 6.69
CA PRO A 251 -0.70 9.20 5.61
C PRO A 251 0.61 8.48 5.97
N ASP A 252 0.81 8.11 7.23
CA ASP A 252 2.05 7.51 7.73
C ASP A 252 1.91 6.03 8.10
N SER A 253 0.72 5.43 7.94
CA SER A 253 0.51 4.00 8.14
C SER A 253 0.01 3.29 6.88
N SER A 254 0.13 1.97 6.88
CA SER A 254 -0.35 1.16 5.76
C SER A 254 -1.88 1.02 5.83
N PRO A 255 -2.58 1.03 4.68
CA PRO A 255 -4.01 0.82 4.69
C PRO A 255 -4.35 -0.57 5.24
N GLY A 256 -5.47 -0.64 5.97
CA GLY A 256 -6.09 -1.92 6.33
C GLY A 256 -6.63 -2.65 5.09
N ARG A 257 -7.02 -3.91 5.26
CA ARG A 257 -7.64 -4.69 4.17
C ARG A 257 -8.86 -3.93 3.62
N ASP A 258 -8.99 -3.92 2.29
CA ASP A 258 -10.06 -3.27 1.53
C ASP A 258 -10.13 -1.73 1.65
N MET A 259 -9.05 -1.10 2.13
CA MET A 259 -8.90 0.36 2.19
C MET A 259 -7.86 0.85 1.20
N ILE A 260 -8.07 2.08 0.72
CA ILE A 260 -7.21 2.75 -0.26
C ILE A 260 -6.49 3.90 0.44
N HIS A 261 -5.17 3.94 0.34
CA HIS A 261 -4.36 4.98 0.98
C HIS A 261 -4.57 6.32 0.28
N LEU A 262 -5.35 7.20 0.90
CA LEU A 262 -5.73 8.50 0.35
C LEU A 262 -4.52 9.38 0.04
N GLY A 263 -3.54 9.42 0.95
CA GLY A 263 -2.32 10.22 0.75
C GLY A 263 -1.57 9.84 -0.53
N ALA A 264 -1.45 8.54 -0.84
CA ALA A 264 -0.79 8.04 -2.04
C ALA A 264 -1.54 8.42 -3.31
N VAL A 265 -2.88 8.30 -3.31
CA VAL A 265 -3.72 8.74 -4.43
C VAL A 265 -3.57 10.24 -4.65
N LEU A 266 -3.70 11.06 -3.60
CA LEU A 266 -3.49 12.50 -3.72
C LEU A 266 -2.05 12.88 -4.12
N CYS A 267 -1.05 12.08 -3.73
CA CYS A 267 0.32 12.28 -4.16
C CYS A 267 0.50 11.99 -5.65
N HIS A 268 -0.14 10.92 -6.16
CA HIS A 268 -0.24 10.63 -7.58
C HIS A 268 -0.90 11.79 -8.33
N GLU A 269 -2.11 12.21 -7.91
CA GLU A 269 -2.85 13.29 -8.56
C GLU A 269 -2.11 14.62 -8.53
N PHE A 270 -1.42 14.94 -7.43
CA PHE A 270 -0.63 16.14 -7.37
C PHE A 270 0.56 16.10 -8.36
N GLY A 271 1.10 14.91 -8.67
CA GLY A 271 2.06 14.76 -9.77
C GLY A 271 1.53 15.25 -11.11
N HIS A 272 0.25 15.00 -11.43
CA HIS A 272 -0.39 15.58 -12.61
C HIS A 272 -0.54 17.10 -12.52
N ALA A 273 -0.85 17.66 -11.34
CA ALA A 273 -0.84 19.10 -11.14
C ALA A 273 0.56 19.72 -11.36
N LEU A 274 1.63 18.94 -11.25
CA LEU A 274 2.99 19.31 -11.62
C LEU A 274 3.29 19.12 -13.12
N GLY A 275 2.38 18.54 -13.88
CA GLY A 275 2.53 18.25 -15.31
C GLY A 275 3.29 16.96 -15.60
N ILE A 276 3.39 16.06 -14.63
CA ILE A 276 3.94 14.73 -14.83
C ILE A 276 2.83 13.84 -15.37
N GLU A 277 3.06 13.25 -16.54
CA GLU A 277 2.17 12.27 -17.17
C GLU A 277 2.38 10.89 -16.54
N HIS A 278 1.46 9.97 -16.81
CA HIS A 278 1.59 8.60 -16.35
C HIS A 278 2.90 7.97 -16.82
N VAL A 279 3.61 7.34 -15.89
CA VAL A 279 4.77 6.51 -16.20
C VAL A 279 4.27 5.13 -16.62
N PRO A 280 4.55 4.67 -17.85
CA PRO A 280 4.14 3.34 -18.28
C PRO A 280 4.74 2.28 -17.37
N THR A 281 3.93 1.31 -16.93
CA THR A 281 4.40 0.22 -16.05
C THR A 281 5.54 -0.60 -16.66
N SER A 282 5.68 -0.60 -18.00
CA SER A 282 6.81 -1.20 -18.71
C SER A 282 8.17 -0.51 -18.44
N GLN A 283 8.17 0.73 -17.95
CA GLN A 283 9.38 1.47 -17.61
C GLN A 283 9.81 1.23 -16.15
N GLY A 284 8.92 0.69 -15.31
CA GLY A 284 9.22 0.35 -13.93
C GLY A 284 8.12 0.76 -12.96
N VAL A 285 8.46 0.67 -11.67
CA VAL A 285 7.59 1.06 -10.55
C VAL A 285 7.72 2.56 -10.32
N ALA A 286 6.61 3.27 -10.42
CA ALA A 286 6.51 4.70 -10.22
C ALA A 286 5.20 5.04 -9.50
N LEU A 287 5.21 6.13 -8.73
CA LEU A 287 3.99 6.67 -8.14
C LEU A 287 2.98 7.04 -9.23
N LEU A 288 3.45 7.57 -10.37
CA LEU A 288 2.62 7.94 -11.52
C LEU A 288 2.29 6.74 -12.44
N ASN A 289 2.44 5.49 -11.99
CA ASN A 289 1.82 4.38 -12.70
C ASN A 289 0.28 4.53 -12.64
N PRO A 290 -0.46 4.24 -13.72
CA PRO A 290 -1.92 4.45 -13.76
C PRO A 290 -2.69 3.51 -12.82
N MET A 291 -2.06 2.41 -12.38
CA MET A 291 -2.69 1.39 -11.55
C MET A 291 -2.30 1.55 -10.09
N TYR A 292 -3.28 1.45 -9.18
CA TYR A 292 -3.06 1.65 -7.76
C TYR A 292 -2.19 0.55 -7.18
N ARG A 293 -1.22 0.98 -6.36
CA ARG A 293 -0.27 0.11 -5.68
C ARG A 293 -0.16 0.52 -4.21
N PRO A 294 -0.61 -0.34 -3.28
CA PRO A 294 -0.60 0.00 -1.85
C PRO A 294 0.82 0.09 -1.27
N ASP A 295 1.83 -0.44 -1.97
CA ASP A 295 3.24 -0.39 -1.57
C ASP A 295 3.99 0.85 -2.11
N VAL A 296 3.35 1.66 -2.98
CA VAL A 296 3.95 2.85 -3.60
C VAL A 296 3.20 4.09 -3.14
N LEU A 297 3.68 4.72 -2.06
CA LEU A 297 2.99 5.84 -1.43
C LEU A 297 3.55 7.22 -1.81
N ARG A 298 4.81 7.27 -2.27
CA ARG A 298 5.61 8.49 -2.41
C ARG A 298 6.32 8.52 -3.77
N PRO A 299 6.79 9.69 -4.26
CA PRO A 299 7.51 9.77 -5.52
C PRO A 299 8.71 8.82 -5.54
N GLN A 300 8.83 8.03 -6.60
CA GLN A 300 9.95 7.14 -6.89
C GLN A 300 10.97 7.85 -7.78
N THR A 301 12.07 7.18 -8.14
CA THR A 301 13.14 7.76 -8.96
C THR A 301 12.62 8.32 -10.30
N LEU A 302 11.78 7.58 -11.02
CA LEU A 302 11.22 8.01 -12.30
C LEU A 302 10.34 9.26 -12.15
N ASP A 303 9.59 9.35 -11.06
CA ASP A 303 8.75 10.51 -10.75
C ASP A 303 9.60 11.73 -10.39
N ALA A 304 10.62 11.54 -9.55
CA ALA A 304 11.52 12.58 -9.09
C ALA A 304 12.32 13.19 -10.26
N GLU A 305 12.79 12.37 -11.19
CA GLU A 305 13.48 12.85 -12.40
C GLU A 305 12.58 13.77 -13.24
N GLN A 306 11.30 13.42 -13.41
CA GLN A 306 10.32 14.24 -14.13
C GLN A 306 10.00 15.54 -13.38
N ALA A 307 9.93 15.50 -12.05
CA ALA A 307 9.73 16.68 -11.22
C ALA A 307 10.93 17.64 -11.31
N VAL A 308 12.16 17.12 -11.17
CA VAL A 308 13.40 17.90 -11.29
C VAL A 308 13.57 18.47 -12.70
N TYR A 309 13.21 17.71 -13.73
CA TYR A 309 13.25 18.21 -15.11
C TYR A 309 12.38 19.47 -15.31
N ARG A 310 11.22 19.54 -14.63
CA ARG A 310 10.27 20.65 -14.74
C ARG A 310 10.55 21.81 -13.78
N TYR A 311 10.93 21.50 -12.54
CA TYR A 311 10.99 22.46 -11.44
C TYR A 311 12.38 22.59 -10.81
N GLY A 312 13.40 21.92 -11.35
CA GLY A 312 14.75 21.95 -10.82
C GLY A 312 14.93 21.09 -9.55
N PRO A 313 16.21 20.84 -9.18
CA PRO A 313 16.53 20.09 -7.96
C PRO A 313 16.12 20.91 -6.74
N LYS A 314 15.79 20.21 -5.65
CA LYS A 314 15.50 20.85 -4.36
C LYS A 314 16.59 21.86 -4.00
N LEU A 315 16.18 23.11 -3.77
CA LEU A 315 17.08 24.16 -3.29
C LEU A 315 17.53 23.83 -1.86
N ALA A 316 18.80 24.11 -1.55
CA ALA A 316 19.25 24.05 -0.17
C ALA A 316 18.44 25.07 0.64
N THR A 317 17.84 24.65 1.76
CA THR A 317 17.15 25.57 2.64
C THR A 317 18.14 26.67 3.04
N PRO A 318 17.85 27.97 2.82
CA PRO A 318 18.71 29.01 3.32
C PRO A 318 18.86 28.82 4.83
N THR A 319 20.09 28.76 5.32
CA THR A 319 20.34 28.85 6.76
C THR A 319 19.63 30.11 7.25
N PRO A 320 18.79 30.06 8.29
CA PRO A 320 18.11 31.25 8.78
C PRO A 320 19.19 32.30 9.11
N ASP A 321 19.26 33.36 8.30
CA ASP A 321 19.97 34.56 8.72
C ASP A 321 19.16 35.13 9.88
N SER A 322 19.83 35.47 10.96
CA SER A 322 19.25 35.92 12.23
C SER A 322 18.66 37.33 12.09
N GLY A 323 17.65 37.48 11.24
CA GLY A 323 16.84 38.69 11.04
C GLY A 323 15.41 38.44 11.46
N ASP A 324 14.84 39.40 12.18
CA ASP A 324 13.52 39.39 12.84
C ASP A 324 12.35 38.87 11.97
N PRO A 325 11.31 38.27 12.59
CA PRO A 325 10.17 37.71 11.86
C PRO A 325 9.33 38.81 11.20
N GLU A 326 9.15 38.69 9.88
CA GLU A 326 8.21 39.49 9.11
C GLU A 326 6.76 39.09 9.48
N PRO A 327 5.86 40.02 9.81
CA PRO A 327 4.48 39.69 10.17
C PRO A 327 3.64 39.47 8.92
N GLY A 328 3.16 38.24 8.69
CA GLY A 328 2.12 38.00 7.69
C GLY A 328 1.95 36.59 7.12
N LEU A 329 2.82 35.61 7.44
CA LEU A 329 2.73 34.26 6.88
C LEU A 329 2.11 33.28 7.88
N ALA A 330 0.96 32.69 7.52
CA ALA A 330 0.37 31.59 8.25
C ALA A 330 1.17 30.31 7.99
N THR A 331 2.18 30.04 8.81
CA THR A 331 2.92 28.77 8.80
C THR A 331 2.03 27.67 9.38
N ILE A 332 1.62 26.71 8.54
CA ILE A 332 0.90 25.52 9.00
C ILE A 332 1.91 24.56 9.63
N GLU A 333 2.12 24.69 10.94
CA GLU A 333 2.80 23.66 11.72
C GLU A 333 1.86 22.49 11.98
N LEU A 334 2.24 21.31 11.48
CA LEU A 334 1.69 20.05 11.99
C LEU A 334 2.40 19.76 13.30
N SER A 335 1.78 20.12 14.43
CA SER A 335 2.31 19.67 15.72
C SER A 335 2.20 18.15 15.81
N ALA A 336 3.26 17.52 16.31
CA ALA A 336 3.40 16.08 16.43
C ALA A 336 2.40 15.51 17.45
N ALA A 337 1.17 15.28 17.01
CA ALA A 337 0.15 14.51 17.72
C ALA A 337 -0.34 13.35 16.83
N LEU A 338 0.60 12.60 16.26
CA LEU A 338 0.35 11.42 15.43
C LEU A 338 -0.32 10.24 16.18
N ALA A 339 -0.57 10.36 17.49
CA ALA A 339 -1.15 9.28 18.30
C ALA A 339 -2.64 9.46 18.68
N ALA A 340 -3.29 10.59 18.34
CA ALA A 340 -4.63 10.90 18.87
C ALA A 340 -5.70 11.26 17.83
N GLY A 341 -5.39 11.27 16.53
CA GLY A 341 -6.42 11.45 15.47
C GLY A 341 -7.15 12.80 15.50
N VAL A 342 -6.61 13.82 16.18
CA VAL A 342 -7.14 15.18 16.19
C VAL A 342 -6.11 16.12 15.59
N TYR A 343 -6.34 16.55 14.35
CA TYR A 343 -5.54 17.55 13.69
C TYR A 343 -6.23 18.90 13.85
N GLN A 344 -5.56 19.88 14.44
CA GLN A 344 -6.05 21.25 14.45
C GLN A 344 -5.30 22.09 13.42
N LEU A 345 -6.07 22.79 12.59
CA LEU A 345 -5.54 23.87 11.77
C LEU A 345 -5.24 25.05 12.71
N VAL A 346 -4.00 25.20 13.14
CA VAL A 346 -3.61 26.36 13.94
C VAL A 346 -3.46 27.54 12.99
N LYS A 347 -4.40 28.49 13.05
CA LYS A 347 -4.21 29.83 12.50
C LYS A 347 -3.43 30.64 13.54
N GLN A 348 -2.28 31.20 13.17
CA GLN A 348 -1.69 32.32 13.91
C GLN A 348 -2.23 33.63 13.33
#